data_AF-A0AAV3F2E0-F1
#
_entry.id   AF-A0AAV3F2E0-F1
#
_cell.length_a   1.000
_cell.length_b   1.000
_cell.length_c   1.000
_cell.angle_alpha   90.00
_cell.angle_beta   90.00
_cell.angle_gamma   90.00
#
_symmetry.space_group_name_H-M   'P 1'
#
loop_
_entity.id
_entity.type
_entity.pdbx_description
1 polymer ?
#
loop_
_entity_poly.entity_id
_entity_poly.type
_entity_poly.pdbx_seq_one_letter_code
_entity_poly.pdbx_strand_id
1 'polypeptide(L)'
;MNKADYTNYTTEELKQKEKQSKVLAGLLVGMLLVLLVFLGYRALTKGFNALIAVPFALLPIVINLFTTAKNIRKEIESRQEK
;
A
#
# COMPACT_ATOMS: atom_id res chain seq x y z
N MET A 1 14.72 6.80 3.15
CA MET A 1 14.42 5.44 3.66
C MET A 1 14.75 5.42 5.14
N ASN A 2 13.73 5.44 6.00
CA ASN A 2 13.90 5.25 7.43
C ASN A 2 13.70 3.75 7.68
N LYS A 3 14.76 3.01 8.02
CA LYS A 3 14.62 1.60 8.41
C LYS A 3 13.89 1.63 9.75
N ALA A 4 12.57 1.39 9.75
CA ALA A 4 11.86 1.16 10.99
C ALA A 4 12.57 0.00 11.69
N ASP A 5 13.00 0.23 12.93
CA ASP A 5 13.84 -0.71 13.66
C ASP A 5 12.93 -1.83 14.19
N TYR A 6 12.62 -2.78 13.31
CA TYR A 6 11.65 -3.85 13.54
C TYR A 6 12.03 -4.79 14.68
N THR A 7 13.31 -4.79 15.05
CA THR A 7 13.94 -5.49 16.18
C THR A 7 13.31 -5.16 17.52
N ASN A 8 12.82 -3.93 17.71
CA ASN A 8 12.23 -3.49 18.98
C ASN A 8 10.76 -3.91 19.17
N TYR A 9 10.10 -4.45 18.14
CA TYR A 9 8.71 -4.90 18.21
C TYR A 9 8.61 -6.36 18.62
N THR A 10 7.57 -6.69 19.38
CA THR A 10 7.17 -8.08 19.63
C THR A 10 6.59 -8.73 18.37
N THR A 11 6.63 -10.06 18.30
CA THR A 11 6.10 -10.82 17.13
C THR A 11 4.60 -10.55 16.91
N GLU A 12 3.84 -10.30 17.98
CA GLU A 12 2.42 -9.95 17.86
C GLU A 12 2.19 -8.56 17.26
N GLU A 13 2.96 -7.55 17.71
CA GLU A 13 2.91 -6.21 17.15
C GLU A 13 3.31 -6.20 15.67
N LEU A 14 4.33 -6.97 15.29
CA LEU A 14 4.73 -7.17 13.90
C LEU A 14 3.60 -7.77 13.06
N LYS A 15 2.93 -8.83 13.54
CA LYS A 15 1.77 -9.42 12.85
C LYS A 15 0.61 -8.44 12.69
N GLN A 16 0.34 -7.64 13.72
CA GLN A 16 -0.69 -6.61 13.65
C GLN A 16 -0.35 -5.53 12.62
N LYS A 17 0.89 -5.05 12.61
CA LYS A 17 1.40 -4.06 11.63
C LYS A 17 1.40 -4.61 10.21
N GLU A 18 1.72 -5.89 10.01
CA GLU A 18 1.63 -6.56 8.71
C GLU A 18 0.19 -6.56 8.19
N LYS A 19 -0.76 -6.98 9.02
CA LYS A 19 -2.19 -7.03 8.68
C LYS A 19 -2.72 -5.63 8.36
N GLN A 20 -2.41 -4.65 9.19
CA GLN A 20 -2.78 -3.25 8.95
C GLN A 20 -2.21 -2.73 7.64
N SER A 21 -0.92 -2.98 7.37
CA SER A 21 -0.28 -2.54 6.12
C SER A 21 -0.91 -3.17 4.88
N LYS A 22 -1.24 -4.47 4.94
CA LYS A 22 -1.94 -5.18 3.85
C LYS A 22 -3.35 -4.65 3.63
N VAL A 23 -4.11 -4.42 4.70
CA VAL A 23 -5.47 -3.86 4.63
C VAL A 23 -5.42 -2.46 4.03
N LEU A 24 -4.52 -1.61 4.51
CA LEU A 24 -4.37 -0.25 4.00
C LEU A 24 -3.91 -0.23 2.54
N ALA A 25 -2.96 -1.09 2.16
CA ALA A 25 -2.55 -1.25 0.77
C ALA A 25 -3.72 -1.69 -0.13
N GLY A 26 -4.50 -2.68 0.32
CA GLY A 26 -5.66 -3.18 -0.42
C GLY A 26 -6.75 -2.12 -0.58
N LEU A 27 -7.06 -1.37 0.48
CA LEU A 27 -8.00 -0.24 0.43
C LEU A 27 -7.53 0.85 -0.51
N LEU A 28 -6.24 1.24 -0.43
CA LEU A 28 -5.68 2.26 -1.30
C LEU A 28 -5.76 1.83 -2.77
N VAL A 29 -5.37 0.59 -3.10
CA VAL A 29 -5.51 0.06 -4.46
C VAL A 29 -6.96 0.04 -4.91
N GLY A 30 -7.88 -0.45 -4.09
CA GLY A 30 -9.31 -0.49 -4.41
C GLY A 30 -9.87 0.90 -4.70
N MET A 31 -9.53 1.89 -3.86
CA MET A 31 -9.95 3.27 -4.04
C MET A 31 -9.37 3.90 -5.30
N LEU A 32 -8.08 3.63 -5.61
CA LEU A 32 -7.45 4.10 -6.84
C LEU A 32 -8.11 3.52 -8.10
N LEU A 33 -8.50 2.24 -8.08
CA LEU A 33 -9.21 1.61 -9.19
C LEU A 33 -10.59 2.23 -9.40
N VAL A 34 -11.36 2.44 -8.33
CA VAL A 34 -12.66 3.12 -8.40
C VAL A 34 -12.50 4.53 -8.97
N LEU A 35 -11.50 5.27 -8.50
CA LEU A 35 -11.20 6.62 -8.99
C LEU A 35 -10.82 6.62 -10.47
N LEU A 36 -10.01 5.65 -10.91
CA LEU A 36 -9.60 5.51 -12.32
C LEU A 36 -10.80 5.20 -13.22
N VAL A 37 -11.68 4.27 -12.83
CA VAL A 37 -12.91 3.96 -13.58
C VAL A 37 -13.82 5.19 -13.67
N PHE A 38 -14.04 5.88 -12.54
CA PHE A 38 -14.88 7.06 -12.49
C PHE A 38 -14.34 8.19 -13.38
N LEU A 39 -13.03 8.47 -13.29
CA LEU A 39 -12.38 9.51 -14.09
C LEU A 39 -12.27 9.11 -15.56
N GLY A 40 -12.08 7.84 -15.88
CA GLY A 40 -12.11 7.31 -17.24
C GLY A 40 -13.49 7.50 -17.87
N TYR A 41 -14.55 7.14 -17.16
CA TYR A 41 -15.93 7.39 -17.61
C TYR A 41 -16.20 8.88 -17.85
N ARG A 42 -15.75 9.74 -16.93
CA ARG A 42 -15.84 11.21 -17.11
C ARG A 42 -15.04 11.70 -18.30
N ALA A 43 -13.84 11.17 -18.53
CA ALA A 43 -12.99 11.56 -19.64
C ALA A 43 -13.64 11.27 -20.99
N LEU A 44 -14.30 10.12 -21.11
CA LEU A 44 -15.01 9.71 -22.33
C LEU A 44 -16.31 10.51 -22.56
N THR A 45 -17.02 10.90 -21.50
CA THR A 45 -18.34 11.56 -21.62
C THR A 45 -18.29 13.08 -21.56
N LYS A 46 -17.31 13.65 -20.87
CA LYS A 46 -17.21 15.10 -20.58
C LYS A 46 -15.88 15.71 -20.99
N GLY A 47 -14.99 14.94 -21.60
CA GLY A 47 -13.65 15.37 -22.01
C GLY A 47 -12.59 15.19 -20.91
N PHE A 48 -11.32 15.35 -21.31
CA PHE A 48 -10.16 15.08 -20.46
C PHE A 48 -10.16 15.92 -19.18
N ASN A 49 -9.81 15.28 -18.06
CA ASN A 49 -9.65 15.93 -16.76
C ASN A 49 -8.30 15.54 -16.16
N ALA A 50 -7.50 16.53 -15.76
CA ALA A 50 -6.18 16.35 -15.17
C ALA A 50 -6.18 15.47 -13.90
N LEU A 51 -7.34 15.34 -13.22
CA LEU A 51 -7.51 14.43 -12.09
C LEU A 51 -7.21 12.97 -12.43
N ILE A 52 -7.24 12.57 -13.71
CA ILE A 52 -6.85 11.22 -14.13
C ILE A 52 -5.40 10.88 -13.81
N ALA A 53 -4.53 11.89 -13.61
CA ALA A 53 -3.15 11.70 -13.20
C ALA A 53 -3.00 11.26 -11.73
N VAL A 54 -4.01 11.49 -10.89
CA VAL A 54 -3.96 11.26 -9.42
C VAL A 54 -3.67 9.79 -9.06
N PRO A 55 -4.34 8.77 -9.64
CA PRO A 55 -4.00 7.38 -9.38
C PRO A 55 -2.55 7.03 -9.69
N PHE A 56 -2.01 7.60 -10.76
CA PHE A 56 -0.63 7.36 -11.19
C PHE A 56 0.37 8.02 -10.23
N ALA A 57 0.09 9.25 -9.79
CA ALA A 57 0.90 9.97 -8.83
C ALA A 57 0.98 9.26 -7.46
N LEU A 58 -0.04 8.49 -7.10
CA LEU A 58 -0.11 7.75 -5.83
C LEU A 58 0.48 6.33 -5.89
N LEU A 59 0.88 5.83 -7.07
CA LEU A 59 1.53 4.51 -7.20
C LEU A 59 2.75 4.30 -6.32
N PRO A 60 3.68 5.27 -6.15
CA PRO A 60 4.85 5.08 -5.27
C PRO A 60 4.47 4.78 -3.82
N ILE A 61 3.37 5.35 -3.34
CA ILE A 61 2.86 5.13 -1.98
C ILE A 61 2.35 3.70 -1.82
N VAL A 62 1.62 3.20 -2.81
CA VAL A 62 1.15 1.81 -2.86
C VAL A 62 2.35 0.85 -2.81
N ILE A 63 3.36 1.09 -3.65
CA ILE A 63 4.58 0.27 -3.68
C ILE A 63 5.30 0.28 -2.32
N ASN A 64 5.39 1.44 -1.68
CA ASN A 64 6.01 1.57 -0.36
C ASN A 64 5.24 0.80 0.73
N LEU A 65 3.90 0.82 0.70
CA LEU A 65 3.04 0.05 1.61
C LEU A 65 3.25 -1.46 1.43
N PHE A 66 3.29 -1.95 0.19
CA PHE A 66 3.57 -3.36 -0.09
C PHE A 66 4.99 -3.76 0.34
N THR A 67 5.98 -2.91 0.08
CA THR A 67 7.38 -3.15 0.50
C THR A 67 7.49 -3.19 2.02
N THR A 68 6.80 -2.29 2.72
CA THR A 68 6.75 -2.27 4.19
C THR A 68 6.13 -3.56 4.74
N ALA A 69 4.99 -3.99 4.20
CA ALA A 69 4.38 -5.26 4.59
C ALA A 69 5.29 -6.47 4.33
N LYS A 70 6.02 -6.48 3.19
CA LYS A 70 6.98 -7.53 2.86
C LYS A 70 8.17 -7.56 3.82
N ASN A 71 8.70 -6.40 4.20
CA ASN A 71 9.82 -6.30 5.15
C ASN A 71 9.42 -6.78 6.55
N ILE A 72 8.22 -6.39 7.02
CA ILE A 72 7.66 -6.89 8.28
C ILE A 72 7.51 -8.41 8.25
N ARG A 73 7.01 -8.96 7.15
CA ARG A 73 6.86 -10.41 7.01
C ARG A 73 8.19 -11.16 7.05
N LYS A 74 9.22 -10.65 6.36
CA LYS A 74 10.57 -11.21 6.40
C LYS A 74 11.16 -11.21 7.81
N GLU A 75 10.92 -10.15 8.57
CA GLU A 75 11.34 -10.07 9.98
C GLU A 75 10.68 -11.18 10.81
N ILE A 76 9.36 -11.37 10.66
CA ILE A 76 8.61 -12.43 11.35
C ILE A 76 9.16 -13.81 10.99
N GLU A 77 9.37 -14.08 9.69
CA GLU A 77 9.90 -15.36 9.20
C GLU A 77 11.30 -15.66 9.78
N SER A 78 12.20 -14.66 9.82
CA SER A 78 13.55 -14.83 10.39
C SER A 78 13.56 -15.18 11.88
N ARG A 79 12.50 -14.82 12.62
CA ARG A 79 12.33 -15.14 14.03
C ARG A 79 11.73 -16.53 14.27
N GLN A 80 11.08 -17.12 13.25
CA GLN A 80 10.57 -18.48 13.31
C GLN A 80 11.61 -19.53 12.87
N GLU A 81 12.63 -19.10 12.10
CA GLU A 81 13.76 -19.95 11.68
C GLU A 81 14.90 -20.02 12.72
N LYS A 82 14.83 -19.23 13.81
CA LYS A 82 15.71 -19.33 14.99
C LYS A 82 15.08 -20.18 16.07
#